data_AF-A0ABD3TR19-F1
#
_entry.id   AF-A0ABD3TR19-F1
#
_cell.length_a   1.000
_cell.length_b   1.000
_cell.length_c   1.000
_cell.angle_alpha   90.00
_cell.angle_beta   90.00
_cell.angle_gamma   90.00
#
_symmetry.space_group_name_H-M   'P 1'
#
loop_
_entity.id
_entity.type
_entity.pdbx_description
1 polymer ?
#
loop_
_entity_poly.entity_id
_entity_poly.type
_entity_poly.pdbx_seq_one_letter_code
_entity_poly.pdbx_strand_id
1 'polypeptide(L)'
;MEIEIANEVKIMNLKSLTGVKDGIKDGDIPDWLLLEVLVRLPQKVVFRFKLVSKQWLSFILDPSFIKIYCSRALSLQMLQPWTFVSTITYFNGFERMNIPDCELLVDIYSSKWPSFYALSLPRLHETGNSIYVIYEVSNGLVLYGVHNESTEKGIWEIANYRICNPVTGQWISLPPHNSRQNSVSWGFMTNVEDGILMRYSVVRLYVSDANQSKFVRCEVFLSEVGEWKTYIVPIYVPIEIVVYRSSAILNGVMHSMLSEHGLIAYDPHKHPDHVRVIALPGDQIFCPFFHICAAYQGKLRYFRVSGKSEDWKMFQSFDIWVLNDYSSCDWCLQHRVCYIDVQISTVLSGQNLARILPISFHPYDTDIVYLGYETMIISYNIKTRKLEVLEDFRQVRDIKCDWLICDWLRVRLLLIPPWPISLSRPIFELQKIS
;
A
#
# COMPACT_ATOMS: atom_id res chain seq x y z
N MET A 1 23.42 6.55 -26.80
CA MET A 1 22.74 7.39 -27.80
C MET A 1 21.32 7.59 -27.29
N GLU A 2 21.23 8.48 -26.31
CA GLU A 2 20.03 8.76 -25.54
C GLU A 2 19.20 9.80 -26.30
N ILE A 3 17.92 9.50 -26.52
CA ILE A 3 16.97 10.46 -27.09
C ILE A 3 16.29 11.13 -25.89
N GLU A 4 16.76 12.33 -25.54
CA GLU A 4 16.04 13.27 -24.69
C GLU A 4 14.74 13.68 -25.41
N ILE A 5 13.59 13.18 -24.93
CA ILE A 5 12.29 13.74 -25.30
C ILE A 5 11.97 14.82 -24.26
N ALA A 6 12.42 16.04 -24.55
CA ALA A 6 11.96 17.25 -23.88
C ALA A 6 10.48 17.50 -24.25
N ASN A 7 9.56 17.11 -23.38
CA ASN A 7 8.14 17.48 -23.50
C ASN A 7 7.92 18.91 -23.00
N GLU A 8 8.25 19.90 -23.82
CA GLU A 8 7.69 21.25 -23.69
C GLU A 8 6.25 21.24 -24.24
N VAL A 9 5.27 21.02 -23.36
CA VAL A 9 3.88 21.38 -23.68
C VAL A 9 3.78 22.91 -23.62
N LYS A 10 4.00 23.56 -24.76
CA LYS A 10 3.65 24.96 -24.96
C LYS A 10 2.15 25.10 -24.78
N ILE A 11 1.72 25.59 -23.61
CA ILE A 11 0.33 25.99 -23.37
C ILE A 11 0.03 27.11 -24.36
N MET A 12 -0.71 26.80 -25.44
CA MET A 12 -1.28 27.84 -26.30
C MET A 12 -2.18 28.71 -25.44
N ASN A 13 -1.79 29.97 -25.32
CA ASN A 13 -2.56 31.00 -24.67
C ASN A 13 -3.82 31.25 -25.53
N LEU A 14 -4.95 30.67 -25.14
CA LEU A 14 -6.25 30.71 -25.84
C LEU A 14 -6.86 32.12 -25.99
N LYS A 15 -6.11 33.19 -25.72
CA LYS A 15 -6.57 34.58 -25.82
C LYS A 15 -6.46 35.20 -27.22
N SER A 16 -5.86 34.54 -28.21
CA SER A 16 -5.67 35.12 -29.56
C SER A 16 -6.66 34.67 -30.64
N LEU A 17 -7.69 33.89 -30.31
CA LEU A 17 -8.76 33.51 -31.26
C LEU A 17 -10.03 34.35 -31.05
N THR A 18 -9.90 35.67 -30.98
CA THR A 18 -11.04 36.60 -31.02
C THR A 18 -11.49 36.80 -32.47
N GLY A 19 -12.13 35.77 -33.06
CA GLY A 19 -12.58 35.82 -34.45
C GLY A 19 -13.65 34.80 -34.86
N VAL A 20 -14.07 33.87 -34.00
CA VAL A 20 -15.15 32.93 -34.28
C VAL A 20 -16.26 33.16 -33.25
N LYS A 21 -17.39 33.71 -33.71
CA LYS A 21 -18.53 34.12 -32.86
C LYS A 21 -19.48 32.98 -32.49
N ASP A 22 -19.20 31.75 -32.91
CA ASP A 22 -19.90 30.56 -32.45
C ASP A 22 -18.93 29.74 -31.59
N GLY A 23 -19.12 29.78 -30.27
CA GLY A 23 -18.47 28.84 -29.39
C GLY A 23 -18.93 27.42 -29.72
N ILE A 24 -18.01 26.46 -29.76
CA ILE A 24 -18.31 25.04 -29.90
C ILE A 24 -19.37 24.68 -28.85
N LYS A 25 -20.57 24.30 -29.29
CA LYS A 25 -21.68 23.89 -28.44
C LYS A 25 -21.52 22.43 -28.03
N ASP A 26 -22.17 22.05 -26.93
CA ASP A 26 -22.29 20.63 -26.55
C ASP A 26 -22.88 19.83 -27.72
N GLY A 27 -22.17 18.78 -28.15
CA GLY A 27 -22.54 17.93 -29.30
C GLY A 27 -21.84 18.24 -30.62
N ASP A 28 -21.08 19.35 -30.74
CA ASP A 28 -20.40 19.72 -31.99
C ASP A 28 -19.16 18.85 -32.27
N ILE A 29 -18.60 18.21 -31.23
CA ILE A 29 -17.46 17.30 -31.35
C ILE A 29 -17.99 15.86 -31.27
N PRO A 30 -17.77 15.03 -32.30
CA PRO A 30 -18.14 13.62 -32.27
C PRO A 30 -17.41 12.85 -31.16
N ASP A 31 -18.11 11.94 -30.49
CA ASP A 31 -17.58 11.14 -29.38
C ASP A 31 -16.32 10.34 -29.76
N TRP A 32 -16.24 9.85 -31.01
CA TRP A 32 -15.05 9.12 -31.49
C TRP A 32 -13.78 10.00 -31.51
N LEU A 33 -13.94 11.30 -31.81
CA LEU A 33 -12.83 12.25 -31.84
C LEU A 33 -12.44 12.65 -30.41
N LEU A 34 -13.43 12.84 -29.52
CA LEU A 34 -13.20 13.02 -28.09
C LEU A 34 -12.40 11.84 -27.52
N LEU A 35 -12.79 10.60 -27.85
CA LEU A 35 -12.09 9.39 -27.43
C LEU A 35 -10.62 9.40 -27.87
N GLU A 36 -10.37 9.58 -29.17
CA GLU A 36 -9.04 9.56 -29.78
C GLU A 36 -8.09 10.60 -29.16
N VAL A 37 -8.61 11.79 -28.84
CA VAL A 37 -7.84 12.85 -28.20
C VAL A 37 -7.63 12.55 -26.72
N LEU A 38 -8.71 12.36 -25.96
CA LEU A 38 -8.67 12.24 -24.51
C LEU A 38 -7.86 11.05 -24.02
N VAL A 39 -7.93 9.91 -24.71
CA VAL A 39 -7.19 8.69 -24.33
C VAL A 39 -5.66 8.84 -24.48
N ARG A 40 -5.20 9.85 -25.24
CA ARG A 40 -3.77 10.11 -25.47
C ARG A 40 -3.18 11.14 -24.50
N LEU A 41 -4.03 11.79 -23.71
CA LEU A 41 -3.60 12.84 -22.80
C LEU A 41 -3.26 12.27 -21.41
N PRO A 42 -2.33 12.90 -20.67
CA PRO A 42 -2.09 12.54 -19.28
C PRO A 42 -3.36 12.69 -18.44
N GLN A 43 -3.56 11.78 -17.49
CA GLN A 43 -4.74 11.73 -16.63
C GLN A 43 -5.07 13.08 -15.99
N LYS A 44 -4.07 13.78 -15.45
CA LYS A 44 -4.25 15.11 -14.82
C LYS A 44 -4.88 16.13 -15.78
N VAL A 45 -4.58 16.06 -17.08
CA VAL A 45 -5.17 16.92 -18.11
C VAL A 45 -6.60 16.51 -18.38
N VAL A 46 -6.86 15.21 -18.58
CA VAL A 46 -8.21 14.69 -18.80
C VAL A 46 -9.15 15.07 -17.65
N PHE A 47 -8.67 14.99 -16.40
CA PHE A 47 -9.46 15.36 -15.22
C PHE A 47 -9.85 16.84 -15.20
N ARG A 48 -9.02 17.75 -15.73
CA ARG A 48 -9.38 19.17 -15.85
C ARG A 48 -10.48 19.39 -16.88
N PHE A 49 -10.56 18.54 -17.90
CA PHE A 49 -11.60 18.65 -18.93
C PHE A 49 -13.00 18.23 -18.48
N LYS A 50 -13.13 17.60 -17.31
CA LYS A 50 -14.42 17.43 -16.63
C LYS A 50 -15.15 18.77 -16.37
N LEU A 51 -14.41 19.88 -16.36
CA LEU A 51 -14.95 21.22 -16.14
C LEU A 51 -15.31 21.97 -17.44
N VAL A 52 -14.99 21.41 -18.61
CA VAL A 52 -15.19 22.09 -19.90
C VAL A 52 -16.66 22.10 -20.30
N SER A 53 -17.34 20.96 -20.22
CA SER A 53 -18.77 20.85 -20.54
C SER A 53 -19.42 19.60 -19.93
N LYS A 54 -20.76 19.53 -19.99
CA LYS A 54 -21.52 18.36 -19.51
C LYS A 54 -21.25 17.12 -20.37
N GLN A 55 -21.09 17.28 -21.68
CA GLN A 55 -20.73 16.18 -22.58
C GLN A 55 -19.36 15.59 -22.19
N TRP A 56 -18.34 16.43 -22.02
CA TRP A 56 -17.00 15.97 -21.63
C TRP A 56 -17.01 15.31 -20.26
N LEU A 57 -17.73 15.88 -19.29
CA LEU A 57 -17.90 15.26 -17.97
C LEU A 57 -18.52 13.86 -18.09
N SER A 58 -19.65 13.74 -18.80
CA SER A 58 -20.35 12.46 -18.98
C SER A 58 -19.48 11.44 -19.68
N PHE A 59 -18.77 11.86 -20.74
CA PHE A 59 -17.91 11.00 -21.54
C PHE A 59 -16.70 10.50 -20.74
N ILE A 60 -16.05 11.38 -19.96
CA ILE A 60 -14.88 11.02 -19.15
C ILE A 60 -15.25 10.10 -17.97
N LEU A 61 -16.48 10.22 -17.46
CA LEU A 61 -16.99 9.37 -16.38
C LEU A 61 -17.60 8.06 -16.90
N ASP A 62 -17.75 7.90 -18.22
CA ASP A 62 -18.31 6.68 -18.80
C ASP A 62 -17.37 5.48 -18.58
N PRO A 63 -17.88 4.34 -18.07
CA PRO A 63 -17.08 3.13 -17.87
C PRO A 63 -16.33 2.65 -19.12
N SER A 64 -16.90 2.84 -20.31
CA SER A 64 -16.29 2.44 -21.58
C SER A 64 -15.06 3.29 -21.88
N PHE A 65 -15.12 4.60 -21.61
CA PHE A 65 -13.96 5.48 -21.73
C PHE A 65 -12.84 5.06 -20.76
N ILE A 66 -13.18 4.85 -19.49
CA ILE A 66 -12.23 4.44 -18.45
C ILE A 66 -11.56 3.12 -18.84
N LYS A 67 -12.33 2.14 -19.32
CA LYS A 67 -11.83 0.87 -19.84
C LYS A 67 -10.82 1.05 -20.95
N ILE A 68 -11.13 1.87 -21.95
CA ILE A 68 -10.24 2.13 -23.08
C ILE A 68 -8.97 2.84 -22.63
N TYR A 69 -9.10 3.82 -21.73
CA TYR A 69 -7.98 4.54 -21.13
C TYR A 69 -7.03 3.60 -20.37
N CYS A 70 -7.55 2.78 -19.47
CA CYS A 70 -6.78 1.79 -18.71
C CYS A 70 -6.14 0.73 -19.63
N SER A 71 -6.89 0.21 -20.61
CA SER A 71 -6.38 -0.78 -21.57
C SER A 71 -5.23 -0.21 -22.39
N ARG A 72 -5.31 1.06 -22.81
CA ARG A 72 -4.24 1.75 -23.52
C ARG A 72 -3.02 1.95 -22.63
N ALA A 73 -3.20 2.39 -21.38
CA ALA A 73 -2.10 2.56 -20.44
C ALA A 73 -1.33 1.24 -20.21
N LEU A 74 -2.05 0.13 -20.07
CA LEU A 74 -1.47 -1.22 -19.94
C LEU A 74 -0.75 -1.65 -21.23
N SER A 75 -1.38 -1.42 -22.39
CA SER A 75 -0.83 -1.80 -23.70
C SER A 75 0.45 -1.04 -24.05
N LEU A 76 0.54 0.23 -23.64
CA LEU A 76 1.73 1.07 -23.78
C LEU A 76 2.78 0.80 -22.69
N GLN A 77 2.54 -0.17 -21.80
CA GLN A 77 3.41 -0.48 -20.66
C GLN A 77 3.77 0.75 -19.84
N MET A 78 2.81 1.68 -19.69
CA MET A 78 3.03 2.86 -18.87
C MET A 78 3.21 2.41 -17.43
N LEU A 79 4.42 2.64 -16.89
CA LEU A 79 4.72 2.39 -15.49
C LEU A 79 3.79 3.24 -14.65
N GLN A 80 3.02 2.59 -13.79
CA GLN A 80 2.10 3.32 -12.95
C GLN A 80 2.88 4.08 -11.88
N PRO A 81 2.46 5.29 -11.55
CA PRO A 81 3.06 6.04 -10.45
C PRO A 81 3.01 5.25 -9.13
N TRP A 82 4.05 5.32 -8.30
CA TRP A 82 4.07 4.70 -6.96
C TRP A 82 4.65 5.61 -5.89
N THR A 83 4.11 5.53 -4.68
CA THR A 83 4.61 6.30 -3.52
C THR A 83 4.64 5.44 -2.27
N PHE A 84 5.39 5.88 -1.27
CA PHE A 84 5.28 5.37 0.09
C PHE A 84 4.26 6.16 0.88
N VAL A 85 3.41 5.46 1.61
CA VAL A 85 2.39 6.05 2.45
C VAL A 85 2.58 5.56 3.88
N SER A 86 2.57 6.49 4.83
CA SER A 86 2.62 6.19 6.26
C SER A 86 1.91 7.30 7.00
N THR A 87 0.97 6.94 7.86
CA THR A 87 0.29 7.90 8.73
C THR A 87 -0.04 7.24 10.07
N ILE A 88 0.51 7.81 11.14
CA ILE A 88 -0.14 7.87 12.45
C ILE A 88 -0.33 9.35 12.70
N THR A 89 -1.58 9.82 12.61
CA THR A 89 -1.88 11.22 12.91
C THR A 89 -2.73 11.26 14.15
N TYR A 90 -2.18 11.83 15.21
CA TYR A 90 -2.87 12.09 16.46
C TYR A 90 -3.65 13.40 16.31
N PHE A 91 -4.98 13.33 16.33
CA PHE A 91 -5.79 14.49 16.60
C PHE A 91 -5.96 14.58 18.11
N ASN A 92 -5.29 15.53 18.76
CA ASN A 92 -5.73 16.03 20.06
C ASN A 92 -6.48 17.33 19.77
N GLY A 93 -7.56 17.65 20.49
CA GLY A 93 -8.42 18.82 20.22
C GLY A 93 -7.74 20.20 20.14
N PHE A 94 -6.41 20.31 20.28
CA PHE A 94 -5.64 21.55 20.16
C PHE A 94 -4.34 21.51 19.34
N GLU A 95 -3.82 20.36 18.90
CA GLU A 95 -2.56 20.33 18.11
C GLU A 95 -2.57 19.23 17.06
N ARG A 96 -2.43 19.62 15.79
CA ARG A 96 -1.88 18.74 14.75
C ARG A 96 -0.41 18.55 15.09
N MET A 97 0.04 17.33 15.32
CA MET A 97 1.45 17.03 15.04
C MET A 97 1.62 17.24 13.53
N ASN A 98 2.20 18.37 13.16
CA ASN A 98 2.47 18.75 11.78
C ASN A 98 3.50 17.76 11.22
N ILE A 99 3.01 16.71 10.56
CA ILE A 99 3.71 16.19 9.40
C ILE A 99 3.73 17.38 8.43
N PRO A 100 4.89 17.76 7.82
CA PRO A 100 4.93 18.85 6.86
C PRO A 100 3.80 18.68 5.85
N ASP A 101 3.19 19.77 5.42
CA ASP A 101 2.19 19.76 4.36
C ASP A 101 2.77 19.07 3.12
N CYS A 102 2.60 17.75 3.04
CA CYS A 102 3.05 16.96 1.90
C CYS A 102 2.07 17.22 0.76
N GLU A 103 2.64 17.49 -0.41
CA GLU A 103 1.92 17.84 -1.64
C GLU A 103 0.72 16.92 -1.90
N LEU A 104 -0.40 17.51 -2.34
CA LEU A 104 -1.58 16.77 -2.75
C LEU A 104 -1.19 15.71 -3.79
N LEU A 105 -1.73 14.48 -3.67
CA LEU A 105 -1.44 13.36 -4.60
C LEU A 105 -1.65 13.67 -6.09
N VAL A 106 -2.39 14.73 -6.40
CA VAL A 106 -2.60 15.24 -7.75
C VAL A 106 -1.29 15.73 -8.38
N ASP A 107 -0.27 16.04 -7.59
CA ASP A 107 1.04 16.51 -8.04
C ASP A 107 2.05 15.40 -8.33
N ILE A 108 1.69 14.14 -8.03
CA ILE A 108 2.45 12.93 -8.37
C ILE A 108 2.69 12.79 -9.89
N TYR A 109 1.77 13.29 -10.70
CA TYR A 109 1.87 13.24 -12.16
C TYR A 109 2.79 14.32 -12.76
N SER A 110 3.48 15.12 -11.94
CA SER A 110 4.30 16.26 -12.37
C SER A 110 5.78 16.22 -11.93
N SER A 111 6.21 15.25 -11.11
CA SER A 111 7.53 15.27 -10.43
C SER A 111 8.48 14.17 -10.91
N LYS A 112 9.79 14.35 -10.66
CA LYS A 112 10.83 13.32 -10.85
C LYS A 112 10.71 12.24 -9.78
N TRP A 113 10.65 10.98 -10.22
CA TRP A 113 10.54 9.79 -9.39
C TRP A 113 11.87 9.44 -8.70
N PRO A 114 11.88 8.92 -7.46
CA PRO A 114 10.78 8.86 -6.49
C PRO A 114 10.74 10.13 -5.63
N SER A 115 9.56 10.71 -5.45
CA SER A 115 9.26 11.69 -4.41
C SER A 115 8.28 11.06 -3.43
N PHE A 116 8.49 11.27 -2.13
CA PHE A 116 7.58 10.77 -1.10
C PHE A 116 6.32 11.62 -1.03
N TYR A 117 5.17 10.96 -1.01
CA TYR A 117 3.88 11.61 -0.82
C TYR A 117 3.17 11.02 0.38
N ALA A 118 3.03 11.81 1.45
CA ALA A 118 2.06 11.48 2.48
C ALA A 118 0.65 11.71 1.92
N LEU A 119 -0.19 10.69 1.99
CA LEU A 119 -1.60 10.81 1.61
C LEU A 119 -2.23 11.92 2.45
N SER A 120 -2.83 12.91 1.79
CA SER A 120 -3.66 13.89 2.49
C SER A 120 -4.78 13.15 3.21
N LEU A 121 -4.74 13.17 4.55
CA LEU A 121 -5.81 12.62 5.35
C LEU A 121 -7.12 13.32 5.00
N PRO A 122 -8.25 12.62 5.13
CA PRO A 122 -9.54 13.23 4.91
C PRO A 122 -9.72 14.41 5.88
N ARG A 123 -10.33 15.49 5.39
CA ARG A 123 -10.87 16.56 6.22
C ARG A 123 -12.11 16.02 6.94
N LEU A 124 -11.93 15.11 7.89
CA LEU A 124 -13.02 14.62 8.71
C LEU A 124 -13.28 15.65 9.81
N HIS A 125 -14.54 16.08 9.89
CA HIS A 125 -15.09 16.77 11.04
C HIS A 125 -15.37 15.74 12.15
N GLU A 126 -14.33 15.07 12.65
CA GLU A 126 -14.47 14.22 13.84
C GLU A 126 -14.05 15.05 15.06
N THR A 127 -14.97 15.22 16.01
CA THR A 127 -14.77 15.93 17.27
C THR A 127 -14.24 14.96 18.31
N GLY A 128 -12.96 15.07 18.69
CA GLY A 128 -12.37 14.27 19.77
C GLY A 128 -10.94 13.79 19.47
N ASN A 129 -10.39 12.99 20.38
CA ASN A 129 -9.07 12.41 20.23
C ASN A 129 -9.11 11.15 19.37
N SER A 130 -8.53 11.21 18.17
CA SER A 130 -8.59 10.12 17.19
C SER A 130 -7.26 9.92 16.48
N ILE A 131 -6.91 8.66 16.26
CA ILE A 131 -5.72 8.26 15.49
C ILE A 131 -6.16 7.51 14.24
N TYR A 132 -5.70 7.98 13.08
CA TYR A 132 -5.88 7.28 11.81
C TYR A 132 -4.66 6.45 11.49
N VAL A 133 -4.88 5.17 11.16
CA VAL A 133 -3.83 4.21 10.83
C VAL A 133 -4.13 3.57 9.47
N ILE A 134 -3.11 3.50 8.61
CA ILE A 134 -3.16 2.70 7.39
C ILE A 134 -2.78 1.27 7.75
N TYR A 135 -3.64 0.31 7.41
CA TYR A 135 -3.37 -1.11 7.66
C TYR A 135 -2.84 -1.82 6.43
N GLU A 136 -3.51 -1.63 5.30
CA GLU A 136 -3.22 -2.34 4.06
C GLU A 136 -3.55 -1.50 2.82
N VAL A 137 -2.96 -1.91 1.69
CA VAL A 137 -3.18 -1.28 0.38
C VAL A 137 -3.48 -2.35 -0.67
N SER A 138 -4.41 -2.06 -1.57
CA SER A 138 -4.81 -3.01 -2.63
C SER A 138 -5.31 -2.25 -3.86
N ASN A 139 -4.69 -2.48 -5.02
CA ASN A 139 -5.02 -1.79 -6.28
C ASN A 139 -5.06 -0.25 -6.18
N GLY A 140 -4.26 0.37 -5.30
CA GLY A 140 -4.28 1.81 -5.09
C GLY A 140 -5.40 2.33 -4.18
N LEU A 141 -6.20 1.43 -3.62
CA LEU A 141 -7.11 1.71 -2.50
C LEU A 141 -6.39 1.45 -1.18
N VAL A 142 -6.82 2.14 -0.13
CA VAL A 142 -6.19 2.09 1.19
C VAL A 142 -7.22 1.68 2.24
N LEU A 143 -6.88 0.69 3.07
CA LEU A 143 -7.65 0.29 4.23
C LEU A 143 -7.18 1.10 5.45
N TYR A 144 -8.08 1.92 5.98
CA TYR A 144 -7.88 2.74 7.18
C TYR A 144 -8.59 2.15 8.40
N GLY A 145 -7.99 2.37 9.57
CA GLY A 145 -8.65 2.27 10.87
C GLY A 145 -8.71 3.62 11.56
N VAL A 146 -9.82 3.85 12.23
CA VAL A 146 -9.94 4.95 13.21
C VAL A 146 -9.82 4.35 14.60
N HIS A 147 -8.86 4.86 15.38
CA HIS A 147 -8.71 4.53 16.79
C HIS A 147 -9.22 5.69 17.62
N ASN A 148 -10.22 5.43 18.45
CA ASN A 148 -10.73 6.42 19.38
C ASN A 148 -10.12 6.15 20.76
N GLU A 149 -9.84 7.22 21.50
CA GLU A 149 -9.45 7.10 22.90
C GLU A 149 -10.63 6.48 23.66
N SER A 150 -10.43 5.30 24.24
CA SER A 150 -11.49 4.66 25.03
C SER A 150 -11.71 5.42 26.34
N THR A 151 -12.86 5.21 26.98
CA THR A 151 -13.15 5.77 28.31
C THR A 151 -12.20 5.25 29.40
N GLU A 152 -11.49 4.14 29.13
CA GLU A 152 -10.43 3.61 29.98
C GLU A 152 -9.09 4.22 29.55
N LYS A 153 -8.50 5.05 30.41
CA LYS A 153 -7.27 5.81 30.12
C LYS A 153 -6.18 4.93 29.49
N GLY A 154 -5.79 5.24 28.26
CA GLY A 154 -4.63 4.66 27.59
C GLY A 154 -4.90 3.46 26.67
N ILE A 155 -6.14 2.99 26.56
CA ILE A 155 -6.51 1.94 25.59
C ILE A 155 -7.20 2.60 24.37
N TRP A 156 -6.70 2.29 23.18
CA TRP A 156 -7.29 2.71 21.92
C TRP A 156 -8.13 1.57 21.37
N GLU A 157 -9.41 1.82 21.07
CA GLU A 157 -10.26 0.83 20.41
C GLU A 157 -10.38 1.16 18.91
N ILE A 158 -10.24 0.15 18.06
CA ILE A 158 -10.49 0.31 16.62
C ILE A 158 -11.99 0.52 16.43
N ALA A 159 -12.39 1.76 16.21
CA ALA A 159 -13.78 2.13 16.10
C ALA A 159 -14.43 1.53 14.84
N ASN A 160 -13.83 1.76 13.67
CA ASN A 160 -14.33 1.26 12.39
C ASN A 160 -13.22 1.20 11.33
N TYR A 161 -13.40 0.32 10.34
CA TYR A 161 -12.57 0.30 9.13
C TYR A 161 -13.21 1.12 8.01
N ARG A 162 -12.37 1.75 7.19
CA ARG A 162 -12.81 2.48 5.99
C ARG A 162 -11.90 2.14 4.82
N ILE A 163 -12.47 2.02 3.64
CA ILE A 163 -11.72 1.92 2.38
C ILE A 163 -11.69 3.30 1.75
N CYS A 164 -10.50 3.76 1.39
CA CYS A 164 -10.27 5.04 0.76
C CYS A 164 -9.76 4.87 -0.67
N ASN A 165 -10.30 5.65 -1.59
CA ASN A 165 -9.57 6.02 -2.79
C ASN A 165 -8.82 7.32 -2.51
N PRO A 166 -7.49 7.29 -2.33
CA PRO A 166 -6.73 8.46 -1.94
C PRO A 166 -6.66 9.52 -3.06
N VAL A 167 -6.85 9.13 -4.32
CA VAL A 167 -6.84 10.05 -5.47
C VAL A 167 -8.15 10.84 -5.57
N THR A 168 -9.30 10.20 -5.31
CA THR A 168 -10.61 10.88 -5.36
C THR A 168 -11.07 11.42 -4.02
N GLY A 169 -10.47 10.95 -2.92
CA GLY A 169 -10.93 11.23 -1.56
C GLY A 169 -12.28 10.62 -1.24
N GLN A 170 -12.74 9.62 -2.00
CA GLN A 170 -13.98 8.88 -1.72
C GLN A 170 -13.72 7.75 -0.73
N TRP A 171 -14.75 7.43 0.07
CA TRP A 171 -14.65 6.46 1.15
C TRP A 171 -15.84 5.51 1.18
N ILE A 172 -15.59 4.28 1.63
CA ILE A 172 -16.60 3.31 2.02
C ILE A 172 -16.37 2.96 3.49
N SER A 173 -17.38 3.11 4.34
CA SER A 173 -17.34 2.67 5.73
C SER A 173 -17.74 1.21 5.82
N LEU A 174 -16.95 0.41 6.55
CA LEU A 174 -17.32 -0.97 6.85
C LEU A 174 -18.18 -1.00 8.11
N PRO A 175 -19.08 -1.99 8.26
CA PRO A 175 -19.81 -2.16 9.51
C PRO A 175 -18.86 -2.47 10.66
N PRO A 176 -19.29 -2.21 11.91
CA PRO A 176 -18.52 -2.57 13.10
C PRO A 176 -18.19 -4.06 13.12
N HIS A 177 -17.01 -4.38 13.63
CA HIS A 177 -16.59 -5.76 13.86
C HIS A 177 -16.82 -6.14 15.33
N ASN A 178 -16.96 -7.43 15.62
CA ASN A 178 -17.38 -7.89 16.95
C ASN A 178 -16.22 -8.07 17.95
N SER A 179 -14.96 -8.00 17.51
CA SER A 179 -13.78 -8.30 18.35
C SER A 179 -12.99 -7.06 18.77
N ARG A 180 -12.76 -6.93 20.08
CA ARG A 180 -11.89 -5.90 20.70
C ARG A 180 -10.39 -6.17 20.51
N GLN A 181 -10.00 -7.19 19.74
CA GLN A 181 -8.60 -7.53 19.55
C GLN A 181 -7.90 -6.50 18.65
N ASN A 182 -6.92 -5.79 19.20
CA ASN A 182 -6.13 -4.80 18.44
C ASN A 182 -4.86 -5.39 17.81
N SER A 183 -4.30 -6.44 18.43
CA SER A 183 -3.12 -7.14 17.90
C SER A 183 -3.55 -8.17 16.86
N VAL A 184 -3.76 -7.71 15.63
CA VAL A 184 -4.17 -8.55 14.49
C VAL A 184 -3.24 -8.32 13.30
N SER A 185 -3.19 -9.28 12.38
CA SER A 185 -2.68 -9.10 11.03
C SER A 185 -3.84 -8.80 10.09
N TRP A 186 -3.68 -7.79 9.24
CA TRP A 186 -4.71 -7.34 8.31
C TRP A 186 -4.43 -7.84 6.89
N GLY A 187 -5.50 -8.28 6.21
CA GLY A 187 -5.49 -8.54 4.78
C GLY A 187 -6.50 -7.66 4.09
N PHE A 188 -6.14 -7.09 2.94
CA PHE A 188 -7.05 -6.33 2.10
C PHE A 188 -6.93 -6.79 0.65
N MET A 189 -8.01 -7.36 0.13
CA MET A 189 -8.07 -7.88 -1.22
C MET A 189 -9.18 -7.16 -1.98
N THR A 190 -8.85 -6.69 -3.18
CA THR A 190 -9.79 -6.00 -4.05
C THR A 190 -9.80 -6.67 -5.41
N ASN A 191 -10.99 -6.76 -5.99
CA ASN A 191 -11.21 -7.16 -7.37
C ASN A 191 -11.75 -5.94 -8.12
N VAL A 192 -10.96 -5.49 -9.09
CA VAL A 192 -11.24 -4.28 -9.88
C VAL A 192 -11.37 -4.71 -11.32
N GLU A 193 -12.51 -4.40 -11.92
CA GLU A 193 -12.79 -4.65 -13.34
C GLU A 193 -13.06 -3.31 -14.01
N ASP A 194 -12.39 -3.04 -15.13
CA ASP A 194 -12.59 -1.82 -15.93
C ASP A 194 -12.51 -0.51 -15.11
N GLY A 195 -11.67 -0.47 -14.06
CA GLY A 195 -11.50 0.69 -13.18
C GLY A 195 -12.62 0.86 -12.13
N ILE A 196 -13.48 -0.14 -11.95
CA ILE A 196 -14.57 -0.16 -10.98
C ILE A 196 -14.26 -1.20 -9.91
N LEU A 197 -14.41 -0.82 -8.64
CA LEU A 197 -14.33 -1.78 -7.54
C LEU A 197 -15.56 -2.69 -7.56
N MET A 198 -15.38 -3.94 -7.94
CA MET A 198 -16.45 -4.93 -8.04
C MET A 198 -16.69 -5.61 -6.70
N ARG A 199 -15.60 -6.08 -6.08
CA ARG A 199 -15.63 -6.84 -4.83
C ARG A 199 -14.41 -6.51 -3.99
N TYR A 200 -14.55 -6.63 -2.68
CA TYR A 200 -13.43 -6.53 -1.76
C TYR A 200 -13.65 -7.38 -0.53
N SER A 201 -12.55 -7.77 0.11
CA SER A 201 -12.58 -8.47 1.38
C SER A 201 -11.52 -7.92 2.32
N VAL A 202 -11.89 -7.83 3.60
CA VAL A 202 -10.99 -7.45 4.68
C VAL A 202 -10.88 -8.63 5.63
N VAL A 203 -9.66 -9.01 5.97
CA VAL A 203 -9.36 -10.13 6.86
C VAL A 203 -8.63 -9.59 8.08
N ARG A 204 -9.01 -10.08 9.27
CA ARG A 204 -8.24 -9.95 10.51
C ARG A 204 -7.86 -11.34 10.98
N LEU A 205 -6.57 -11.60 11.09
CA LEU A 205 -6.03 -12.81 11.68
C LEU A 205 -5.46 -12.50 13.05
N TYR A 206 -5.89 -13.24 14.07
CA TYR A 206 -5.36 -13.08 15.41
C TYR A 206 -5.49 -14.34 16.26
N VAL A 207 -4.76 -14.32 17.36
CA VAL A 207 -4.75 -15.38 18.37
C VAL A 207 -5.27 -14.77 19.67
N SER A 208 -6.14 -15.49 20.40
CA SER A 208 -6.81 -14.94 21.60
C SER A 208 -5.95 -14.94 22.86
N ASP A 209 -5.01 -15.87 22.98
CA ASP A 209 -4.08 -15.92 24.10
C ASP A 209 -2.67 -15.67 23.57
N ALA A 210 -1.96 -14.70 24.16
CA ALA A 210 -0.57 -14.40 23.83
C ALA A 210 0.39 -15.59 24.05
N ASN A 211 -0.07 -16.64 24.74
CA ASN A 211 0.66 -17.87 24.95
C ASN A 211 0.12 -18.98 24.02
N GLN A 212 0.82 -19.24 22.91
CA GLN A 212 0.80 -20.51 22.18
C GLN A 212 -0.60 -21.15 21.96
N SER A 213 -1.50 -20.43 21.28
CA SER A 213 -2.83 -20.97 20.96
C SER A 213 -2.77 -22.07 19.91
N LYS A 214 -3.63 -23.08 20.09
CA LYS A 214 -3.93 -24.13 19.09
C LYS A 214 -5.01 -23.73 18.09
N PHE A 215 -5.46 -22.49 18.14
CA PHE A 215 -6.48 -21.96 17.24
C PHE A 215 -6.10 -20.57 16.76
N VAL A 216 -6.35 -20.31 15.49
CA VAL A 216 -6.33 -18.97 14.92
C VAL A 216 -7.76 -18.52 14.66
N ARG A 217 -8.07 -17.28 15.01
CA ARG A 217 -9.33 -16.65 14.67
C ARG A 217 -9.14 -15.86 13.38
N CYS A 218 -9.99 -16.15 12.42
CA CYS A 218 -10.03 -15.47 11.13
C CYS A 218 -11.36 -14.73 11.04
N GLU A 219 -11.33 -13.41 11.19
CA GLU A 219 -12.50 -12.57 10.95
C GLU A 219 -12.45 -12.02 9.53
N VAL A 220 -13.53 -12.23 8.79
CA VAL A 220 -13.60 -11.94 7.37
C VAL A 220 -14.82 -11.08 7.11
N PHE A 221 -14.59 -9.96 6.44
CA PHE A 221 -15.62 -9.18 5.80
C PHE A 221 -15.58 -9.43 4.30
N LEU A 222 -16.70 -9.83 3.70
CA LEU A 222 -16.87 -9.96 2.26
C LEU A 222 -17.88 -8.92 1.77
N SER A 223 -17.52 -8.12 0.77
CA SER A 223 -18.36 -7.05 0.23
C SER A 223 -19.72 -7.52 -0.30
N GLU A 224 -19.78 -8.76 -0.78
CA GLU A 224 -20.99 -9.37 -1.34
C GLU A 224 -22.01 -9.74 -0.28
N VAL A 225 -21.54 -10.00 0.95
CA VAL A 225 -22.39 -10.35 2.10
C VAL A 225 -22.67 -9.12 2.96
N GLY A 226 -21.68 -8.25 3.15
CA GLY A 226 -21.83 -7.04 3.95
C GLY A 226 -21.78 -7.25 5.45
N GLU A 227 -21.31 -8.42 5.92
CA GLU A 227 -21.23 -8.76 7.33
C GLU A 227 -19.86 -9.39 7.67
N TRP A 228 -19.43 -9.21 8.92
CA TRP A 228 -18.26 -9.87 9.47
C TRP A 228 -18.60 -11.30 9.89
N LYS A 229 -17.81 -12.27 9.43
CA LYS A 229 -17.88 -13.68 9.86
C LYS A 229 -16.60 -14.08 10.55
N THR A 230 -16.71 -14.89 11.60
CA THR A 230 -15.56 -15.38 12.35
C THR A 230 -15.42 -16.88 12.16
N TYR A 231 -14.22 -17.32 11.79
CA TYR A 231 -13.84 -18.72 11.68
C TYR A 231 -12.78 -19.02 12.74
N ILE A 232 -12.97 -20.09 13.50
CA ILE A 232 -12.01 -20.57 14.49
C ILE A 232 -11.36 -21.80 13.90
N VAL A 233 -10.12 -21.65 13.45
CA VAL A 233 -9.42 -22.69 12.70
C VAL A 233 -8.38 -23.35 13.60
N PRO A 234 -8.40 -24.68 13.77
CA PRO A 234 -7.39 -25.39 14.54
C PRO A 234 -6.04 -25.32 13.82
N ILE A 235 -4.96 -25.22 14.61
CA ILE A 235 -3.59 -25.25 14.14
C ILE A 235 -2.79 -26.28 14.93
N TYR A 236 -1.95 -27.03 14.25
CA TYR A 236 -1.17 -28.14 14.84
C TYR A 236 0.18 -27.70 15.41
N VAL A 237 0.51 -26.41 15.26
CA VAL A 237 1.70 -25.77 15.83
C VAL A 237 1.24 -24.54 16.61
N PRO A 238 1.77 -24.30 17.81
CA PRO A 238 1.58 -23.01 18.47
C PRO A 238 2.02 -21.89 17.53
N ILE A 239 1.29 -20.77 17.48
CA ILE A 239 1.72 -19.62 16.67
C ILE A 239 1.53 -18.32 17.42
N GLU A 240 2.35 -17.34 17.06
CA GLU A 240 2.15 -15.94 17.37
C GLU A 240 2.24 -15.13 16.07
N ILE A 241 1.32 -14.17 15.94
CA ILE A 241 1.15 -13.37 14.73
C ILE A 241 1.93 -12.06 14.88
N VAL A 242 2.71 -11.74 13.86
CA VAL A 242 3.46 -10.48 13.80
C VAL A 242 2.51 -9.35 13.40
N VAL A 243 2.30 -8.41 14.32
CA VAL A 243 1.47 -7.21 14.09
C VAL A 243 2.21 -6.14 13.26
N TYR A 244 1.44 -5.22 12.69
CA TYR A 244 1.89 -4.06 11.89
C TYR A 244 2.58 -4.38 10.55
N ARG A 245 2.93 -5.64 10.28
CA ARG A 245 3.44 -6.07 8.98
C ARG A 245 2.34 -6.16 7.94
N SER A 246 2.70 -5.77 6.71
CA SER A 246 1.83 -6.00 5.57
C SER A 246 1.83 -7.48 5.21
N SER A 247 0.67 -7.99 4.84
CA SER A 247 0.50 -9.35 4.36
C SER A 247 0.65 -9.40 2.84
N ALA A 248 1.39 -10.39 2.34
CA ALA A 248 1.47 -10.61 0.91
C ALA A 248 0.15 -11.22 0.42
N ILE A 249 -0.35 -10.75 -0.72
CA ILE A 249 -1.51 -11.35 -1.38
C ILE A 249 -1.03 -12.04 -2.66
N LEU A 250 -1.21 -13.35 -2.76
CA LEU A 250 -0.91 -14.12 -3.96
C LEU A 250 -2.11 -15.01 -4.33
N ASN A 251 -2.66 -14.82 -5.53
CA ASN A 251 -3.77 -15.60 -6.08
C ASN A 251 -5.01 -15.68 -5.16
N GLY A 252 -5.32 -14.59 -4.44
CA GLY A 252 -6.45 -14.52 -3.50
C GLY A 252 -6.15 -15.11 -2.11
N VAL A 253 -4.93 -15.59 -1.89
CA VAL A 253 -4.47 -16.09 -0.59
C VAL A 253 -3.65 -15.01 0.10
N MET A 254 -3.95 -14.77 1.38
CA MET A 254 -3.22 -13.86 2.25
C MET A 254 -2.09 -14.63 2.96
N HIS A 255 -0.88 -14.11 2.92
CA HIS A 255 0.31 -14.64 3.59
C HIS A 255 0.83 -13.67 4.63
N SER A 256 0.72 -14.03 5.90
CA SER A 256 1.10 -13.16 7.03
C SER A 256 2.25 -13.76 7.80
N MET A 257 3.15 -12.92 8.30
CA MET A 257 4.32 -13.37 9.07
C MET A 257 3.90 -13.89 10.46
N LEU A 258 4.50 -15.01 10.86
CA LEU A 258 4.45 -15.59 12.20
C LEU A 258 5.79 -15.34 12.92
N SER A 259 5.79 -15.24 14.24
CA SER A 259 7.00 -14.95 15.02
C SER A 259 8.02 -16.09 15.07
N GLU A 260 7.62 -17.35 14.91
CA GLU A 260 8.56 -18.49 15.02
C GLU A 260 8.38 -19.55 13.93
N HIS A 261 7.31 -19.49 13.14
CA HIS A 261 6.88 -20.61 12.29
C HIS A 261 6.72 -20.27 10.80
N GLY A 262 7.20 -19.08 10.39
CA GLY A 262 7.22 -18.68 8.99
C GLY A 262 6.02 -17.83 8.58
N LEU A 263 5.23 -18.30 7.62
CA LEU A 263 4.04 -17.61 7.12
C LEU A 263 2.78 -18.41 7.43
N ILE A 264 1.69 -17.72 7.75
CA ILE A 264 0.34 -18.28 7.70
C ILE A 264 -0.34 -17.86 6.40
N ALA A 265 -0.79 -18.85 5.63
CA ALA A 265 -1.55 -18.69 4.41
C ALA A 265 -3.04 -18.92 4.69
N TYR A 266 -3.88 -17.97 4.29
CA TYR A 266 -5.33 -18.00 4.50
C TYR A 266 -6.09 -17.55 3.24
N ASP A 267 -7.07 -18.33 2.81
CA ASP A 267 -7.95 -18.03 1.68
C ASP A 267 -9.40 -17.87 2.19
N PRO A 268 -9.89 -16.62 2.36
CA PRO A 268 -11.23 -16.39 2.88
C PRO A 268 -12.35 -16.79 1.91
N HIS A 269 -12.05 -17.00 0.62
CA HIS A 269 -13.04 -17.23 -0.42
C HIS A 269 -13.25 -18.71 -0.72
N LYS A 270 -12.16 -19.49 -0.76
CA LYS A 270 -12.21 -20.93 -1.11
C LYS A 270 -12.19 -21.84 0.11
N HIS A 271 -11.44 -21.48 1.14
CA HIS A 271 -11.18 -22.35 2.30
C HIS A 271 -11.20 -21.55 3.61
N PRO A 272 -12.33 -20.90 3.96
CA PRO A 272 -12.40 -19.99 5.11
C PRO A 272 -12.20 -20.67 6.46
N ASP A 273 -12.33 -21.98 6.52
CA ASP A 273 -12.17 -22.86 7.69
C ASP A 273 -10.80 -23.56 7.74
N HIS A 274 -9.86 -23.18 6.87
CA HIS A 274 -8.53 -23.78 6.79
C HIS A 274 -7.43 -22.73 6.75
N VAL A 275 -6.31 -23.03 7.39
CA VAL A 275 -5.07 -22.27 7.29
C VAL A 275 -3.91 -23.20 7.01
N ARG A 276 -2.91 -22.71 6.30
CA ARG A 276 -1.69 -23.44 6.03
C ARG A 276 -0.48 -22.67 6.57
N VAL A 277 0.41 -23.37 7.26
CA VAL A 277 1.70 -22.81 7.67
C VAL A 277 2.76 -23.13 6.62
N ILE A 278 3.54 -22.13 6.23
CA ILE A 278 4.65 -22.23 5.29
C ILE A 278 5.91 -21.87 6.05
N ALA A 279 6.79 -22.85 6.28
CA ALA A 279 8.07 -22.59 6.92
C ALA A 279 8.93 -21.65 6.06
N LEU A 280 9.68 -20.74 6.70
CA LEU A 280 10.63 -19.87 6.04
C LEU A 280 12.02 -20.52 5.98
N PRO A 281 12.86 -20.16 4.99
CA PRO A 281 14.20 -20.73 4.86
C PRO A 281 15.20 -20.13 5.87
N GLY A 282 16.08 -20.99 6.43
CA GLY A 282 17.24 -20.62 7.26
C GLY A 282 17.09 -20.83 8.78
N ASP A 283 18.21 -20.84 9.51
CA ASP A 283 18.26 -21.20 10.93
C ASP A 283 18.02 -20.03 11.92
N GLN A 284 16.92 -20.16 12.67
CA GLN A 284 16.70 -19.96 14.11
C GLN A 284 16.87 -18.63 14.86
N ILE A 285 17.48 -17.55 14.34
CA ILE A 285 17.31 -16.22 15.00
C ILE A 285 16.27 -15.42 14.22
N PHE A 286 15.01 -15.66 14.56
CA PHE A 286 13.89 -14.94 13.98
C PHE A 286 13.64 -13.65 14.74
N CYS A 287 13.71 -12.51 14.06
CA CYS A 287 13.17 -11.27 14.58
C CYS A 287 12.20 -10.69 13.55
N PRO A 288 10.90 -10.60 13.87
CA PRO A 288 9.85 -10.28 12.88
C PRO A 288 10.04 -8.96 12.12
N PHE A 289 10.86 -8.06 12.67
CA PHE A 289 11.10 -6.72 12.16
C PHE A 289 12.16 -6.66 11.04
N PHE A 290 12.89 -7.75 10.77
CA PHE A 290 13.97 -7.74 9.78
C PHE A 290 13.68 -8.53 8.50
N HIS A 291 12.38 -8.74 8.21
CA HIS A 291 11.96 -9.55 7.07
C HIS A 291 10.72 -8.99 6.37
N ILE A 292 10.63 -9.17 5.06
CA ILE A 292 9.40 -8.94 4.29
C ILE A 292 9.13 -10.12 3.36
N CYS A 293 7.85 -10.37 3.11
CA CYS A 293 7.40 -11.30 2.07
C CYS A 293 6.43 -10.54 1.15
N ALA A 294 6.53 -10.76 -0.15
CA ALA A 294 5.63 -10.15 -1.13
C ALA A 294 5.39 -11.08 -2.31
N ALA A 295 4.29 -10.86 -3.02
CA ALA A 295 4.08 -11.48 -4.32
C ALA A 295 5.08 -10.92 -5.35
N TYR A 296 5.66 -11.81 -6.14
CA TYR A 296 6.70 -11.54 -7.12
C TYR A 296 6.53 -12.48 -8.31
N GLN A 297 6.16 -11.94 -9.48
CA GLN A 297 6.02 -12.73 -10.71
C GLN A 297 5.18 -14.01 -10.55
N GLY A 298 4.08 -13.94 -9.80
CA GLY A 298 3.21 -15.09 -9.51
C GLY A 298 3.73 -16.07 -8.45
N LYS A 299 4.84 -15.75 -7.77
CA LYS A 299 5.44 -16.51 -6.66
C LYS A 299 5.54 -15.65 -5.40
N LEU A 300 5.94 -16.24 -4.27
CA LEU A 300 6.34 -15.48 -3.08
C LEU A 300 7.84 -15.22 -3.10
N ARG A 301 8.23 -13.98 -2.78
CA ARG A 301 9.63 -13.58 -2.58
C ARG A 301 9.81 -13.09 -1.17
N TYR A 302 10.83 -13.62 -0.51
CA TYR A 302 11.16 -13.36 0.87
C TYR A 302 12.52 -12.66 0.95
N PHE A 303 12.57 -11.54 1.65
CA PHE A 303 13.79 -10.78 1.88
C PHE A 303 14.06 -10.68 3.37
N ARG A 304 15.31 -10.96 3.76
CA ARG A 304 15.79 -10.89 5.13
C ARG A 304 16.99 -9.97 5.23
N VAL A 305 16.97 -9.14 6.26
CA VAL A 305 18.13 -8.46 6.82
C VAL A 305 18.61 -9.29 8.01
N SER A 306 19.86 -9.72 8.03
CA SER A 306 20.47 -10.42 9.16
C SER A 306 21.33 -9.45 9.96
N GLY A 307 21.38 -9.61 11.29
CA GLY A 307 22.21 -8.81 12.19
C GLY A 307 23.10 -9.67 13.08
N LYS A 308 24.18 -9.08 13.60
CA LYS A 308 25.01 -9.72 14.64
C LYS A 308 24.36 -9.53 16.02
N SER A 309 24.30 -10.62 16.79
CA SER A 309 23.76 -10.74 18.16
C SER A 309 22.24 -10.56 18.30
N GLU A 310 21.70 -10.92 19.48
CA GLU A 310 20.29 -10.71 19.86
C GLU A 310 19.85 -9.24 19.82
N ASP A 311 20.79 -8.30 19.94
CA ASP A 311 20.52 -6.85 19.98
C ASP A 311 20.48 -6.18 18.60
N TRP A 312 20.75 -6.91 17.51
CA TRP A 312 20.76 -6.40 16.13
C TRP A 312 21.62 -5.13 15.95
N LYS A 313 22.72 -5.06 16.71
CA LYS A 313 23.59 -3.88 16.81
C LYS A 313 24.35 -3.58 15.52
N MET A 314 24.43 -4.55 14.60
CA MET A 314 25.12 -4.37 13.33
C MET A 314 24.49 -5.26 12.26
N PHE A 315 24.16 -4.65 11.11
CA PHE A 315 23.79 -5.37 9.90
C PHE A 315 24.91 -6.34 9.46
N GLN A 316 24.52 -7.56 9.08
CA GLN A 316 25.43 -8.64 8.71
C GLN A 316 25.27 -9.08 7.25
N SER A 317 24.06 -9.31 6.78
CA SER A 317 23.82 -9.78 5.41
C SER A 317 22.41 -9.49 4.92
N PHE A 318 22.26 -9.36 3.61
CA PHE A 318 20.96 -9.46 2.95
C PHE A 318 20.83 -10.83 2.31
N ASP A 319 19.65 -11.43 2.47
CA ASP A 319 19.31 -12.70 1.87
C ASP A 319 17.95 -12.62 1.17
N ILE A 320 17.83 -13.24 0.01
CA ILE A 320 16.61 -13.22 -0.80
C ILE A 320 16.30 -14.62 -1.30
N TRP A 321 15.08 -15.08 -1.06
CA TRP A 321 14.56 -16.35 -1.55
C TRP A 321 13.30 -16.15 -2.38
N VAL A 322 13.04 -17.09 -3.27
CA VAL A 322 11.78 -17.22 -4.00
C VAL A 322 11.22 -18.60 -3.73
N LEU A 323 9.93 -18.66 -3.40
CA LEU A 323 9.19 -19.91 -3.24
C LEU A 323 8.89 -20.46 -4.63
N ASN A 324 9.61 -21.49 -5.03
CA ASN A 324 9.51 -22.04 -6.39
C ASN A 324 8.30 -22.94 -6.54
N ASP A 325 8.12 -23.86 -5.60
CA ASP A 325 6.96 -24.72 -5.52
C ASP A 325 6.17 -24.41 -4.25
N TYR A 326 5.00 -23.84 -4.46
CA TYR A 326 4.07 -23.47 -3.40
C TYR A 326 3.53 -24.70 -2.65
N SER A 327 3.38 -25.84 -3.32
CA SER A 327 2.81 -27.06 -2.75
C SER A 327 3.79 -27.78 -1.83
N SER A 328 5.06 -27.86 -2.20
CA SER A 328 6.12 -28.50 -1.39
C SER A 328 6.82 -27.55 -0.40
N CYS A 329 6.50 -26.25 -0.42
CA CYS A 329 7.18 -25.22 0.36
C CYS A 329 8.68 -25.08 0.02
N ASP A 330 9.06 -25.28 -1.25
CA ASP A 330 10.46 -25.28 -1.67
C ASP A 330 10.98 -23.85 -1.94
N TRP A 331 11.83 -23.37 -1.03
CA TRP A 331 12.46 -22.05 -1.11
C TRP A 331 13.84 -22.12 -1.77
N CYS A 332 14.01 -21.34 -2.84
CA CYS A 332 15.29 -21.23 -3.54
C CYS A 332 15.98 -19.91 -3.18
N LEU A 333 17.21 -19.98 -2.67
CA LEU A 333 18.06 -18.80 -2.41
C LEU A 333 18.48 -18.17 -3.75
N GLN A 334 18.07 -16.93 -3.99
CA GLN A 334 18.37 -16.17 -5.19
C GLN A 334 19.54 -15.21 -5.00
N HIS A 335 19.71 -14.67 -3.78
CA HIS A 335 20.75 -13.70 -3.49
C HIS A 335 21.19 -13.77 -2.03
N ARG A 336 22.49 -13.65 -1.81
CA ARG A 336 23.10 -13.47 -0.48
C ARG A 336 24.29 -12.54 -0.62
N VAL A 337 24.36 -11.51 0.22
CA VAL A 337 25.51 -10.61 0.30
C VAL A 337 25.84 -10.32 1.76
N CYS A 338 27.12 -10.45 2.12
CA CYS A 338 27.60 -10.04 3.44
C CYS A 338 27.83 -8.53 3.45
N TYR A 339 27.72 -7.91 4.63
CA TYR A 339 27.95 -6.47 4.84
C TYR A 339 29.25 -5.98 4.19
N ILE A 340 30.32 -6.76 4.30
CA ILE A 340 31.64 -6.44 3.73
C ILE A 340 31.65 -6.30 2.20
N ASP A 341 30.68 -6.91 1.52
CA ASP A 341 30.55 -6.94 0.06
C ASP A 341 29.47 -5.97 -0.45
N VAL A 342 28.84 -5.20 0.45
CA VAL A 342 27.86 -4.17 0.10
C VAL A 342 28.57 -2.86 -0.21
N GLN A 343 28.31 -2.28 -1.38
CA GLN A 343 28.82 -0.97 -1.76
C GLN A 343 27.97 0.12 -1.09
N ILE A 344 28.49 0.72 -0.02
CA ILE A 344 27.78 1.72 0.77
C ILE A 344 28.04 3.11 0.15
N SER A 345 26.98 3.86 -0.14
CA SER A 345 27.09 5.24 -0.60
C SER A 345 27.85 6.14 0.39
N THR A 346 28.47 7.21 -0.11
CA THR A 346 29.26 8.14 0.70
C THR A 346 28.48 8.75 1.86
N VAL A 347 27.17 8.95 1.70
CA VAL A 347 26.27 9.50 2.73
C VAL A 347 26.10 8.54 3.91
N LEU A 348 26.09 7.22 3.65
CA LEU A 348 25.97 6.17 4.67
C LEU A 348 27.33 5.70 5.22
N SER A 349 28.42 6.09 4.57
CA SER A 349 29.76 5.67 4.96
C SER A 349 30.11 6.17 6.37
N GLY A 350 30.58 5.25 7.23
CA GLY A 350 30.93 5.54 8.62
C GLY A 350 29.76 5.56 9.60
N GLN A 351 28.52 5.36 9.14
CA GLN A 351 27.36 5.21 10.00
C GLN A 351 27.25 3.80 10.57
N ASN A 352 26.68 3.67 11.78
CA ASN A 352 26.34 2.36 12.32
C ASN A 352 25.03 1.88 11.69
N LEU A 353 25.14 1.06 10.63
CA LEU A 353 24.02 0.44 9.91
C LEU A 353 23.28 -0.64 10.74
N ALA A 354 23.00 -0.36 12.01
CA ALA A 354 22.11 -1.14 12.84
C ALA A 354 20.65 -0.91 12.43
N ARG A 355 19.79 -1.88 12.73
CA ARG A 355 18.33 -1.71 12.63
C ARG A 355 17.80 -1.27 11.26
N ILE A 356 18.42 -1.71 10.16
CA ILE A 356 17.87 -1.53 8.80
C ILE A 356 16.61 -2.39 8.66
N LEU A 357 15.47 -1.76 8.37
CA LEU A 357 14.17 -2.43 8.29
C LEU A 357 13.70 -2.54 6.83
N PRO A 358 13.41 -3.73 6.32
CA PRO A 358 12.83 -3.83 4.98
C PRO A 358 11.40 -3.30 4.94
N ILE A 359 11.11 -2.47 3.93
CA ILE A 359 9.81 -1.83 3.69
C ILE A 359 9.06 -2.55 2.57
N SER A 360 9.62 -2.59 1.36
CA SER A 360 9.00 -3.24 0.21
C SER A 360 10.01 -3.53 -0.91
N PHE A 361 9.64 -4.41 -1.84
CA PHE A 361 10.33 -4.50 -3.14
C PHE A 361 9.87 -3.36 -4.05
N HIS A 362 10.75 -2.93 -4.95
CA HIS A 362 10.36 -1.98 -5.98
C HIS A 362 9.29 -2.60 -6.90
N PRO A 363 8.23 -1.86 -7.26
CA PRO A 363 7.08 -2.40 -7.99
C PRO A 363 7.42 -2.92 -9.40
N TYR A 364 8.40 -2.31 -10.06
CA TYR A 364 8.81 -2.66 -11.44
C TYR A 364 10.23 -3.22 -11.58
N ASP A 365 11.21 -2.60 -10.93
CA ASP A 365 12.60 -3.07 -10.94
C ASP A 365 12.79 -4.21 -9.93
N THR A 366 13.00 -5.42 -10.43
CA THR A 366 13.17 -6.62 -9.61
C THR A 366 14.48 -6.64 -8.82
N ASP A 367 15.41 -5.74 -9.13
CA ASP A 367 16.71 -5.64 -8.50
C ASP A 367 16.71 -4.63 -7.35
N ILE A 368 15.62 -3.89 -7.09
CA ILE A 368 15.60 -2.86 -6.04
C ILE A 368 14.73 -3.29 -4.85
N VAL A 369 15.28 -3.14 -3.64
CA VAL A 369 14.58 -3.28 -2.36
C VAL A 369 14.67 -1.98 -1.59
N TYR A 370 13.55 -1.51 -1.05
CA TYR A 370 13.49 -0.31 -0.23
C TYR A 370 13.51 -0.66 1.25
N LEU A 371 14.34 0.05 2.00
CA LEU A 371 14.62 -0.17 3.41
C LEU A 371 14.51 1.15 4.17
N GLY A 372 14.08 1.10 5.42
CA GLY A 372 14.11 2.20 6.37
C GLY A 372 15.36 2.11 7.24
N TYR A 373 16.02 3.24 7.45
CA TYR A 373 17.17 3.36 8.35
C TYR A 373 17.11 4.72 9.05
N GLU A 374 17.04 4.74 10.38
CA GLU A 374 16.83 5.95 11.17
C GLU A 374 15.64 6.79 10.65
N THR A 375 15.93 7.93 10.01
CA THR A 375 14.97 8.86 9.38
C THR A 375 15.17 8.92 7.87
N MET A 376 15.76 7.89 7.26
CA MET A 376 16.04 7.81 5.84
C MET A 376 15.30 6.63 5.23
N ILE A 377 14.96 6.79 3.95
CA ILE A 377 14.72 5.64 3.08
C ILE A 377 15.91 5.43 2.19
N ILE A 378 16.37 4.19 2.21
CA ILE A 378 17.52 3.73 1.45
C ILE A 378 17.06 2.65 0.47
N SER A 379 17.68 2.64 -0.69
CA SER A 379 17.48 1.60 -1.70
C SER A 379 18.69 0.68 -1.74
N TYR A 380 18.45 -0.62 -1.72
CA TYR A 380 19.45 -1.63 -2.01
C TYR A 380 19.24 -2.18 -3.41
N ASN A 381 20.25 -2.06 -4.27
CA ASN A 381 20.26 -2.66 -5.60
C ASN A 381 20.98 -4.02 -5.55
N ILE A 382 20.26 -5.09 -5.82
CA ILE A 382 20.67 -6.49 -5.73
C ILE A 382 21.82 -6.79 -6.71
N LYS A 383 21.71 -6.30 -7.96
CA LYS A 383 22.67 -6.58 -9.03
C LYS A 383 24.01 -5.90 -8.82
N THR A 384 23.98 -4.62 -8.47
CA THR A 384 25.19 -3.81 -8.22
C THR A 384 25.71 -3.96 -6.78
N ARG A 385 24.90 -4.53 -5.89
CA ARG A 385 25.13 -4.65 -4.44
C ARG A 385 25.31 -3.30 -3.76
N LYS A 386 24.71 -2.24 -4.32
CA LYS A 386 24.85 -0.87 -3.84
C LYS A 386 23.72 -0.50 -2.89
N LEU A 387 24.06 0.17 -1.79
CA LEU A 387 23.14 0.73 -0.81
C LEU A 387 23.21 2.26 -0.86
N GLU A 388 22.12 2.88 -1.26
CA GLU A 388 22.04 4.32 -1.54
C GLU A 388 20.92 4.99 -0.76
N VAL A 389 21.12 6.23 -0.36
CA VAL A 389 20.05 7.07 0.22
C VAL A 389 19.15 7.53 -0.90
N LEU A 390 17.86 7.26 -0.74
CA LEU A 390 16.80 7.73 -1.63
C LEU A 390 16.26 9.07 -1.13
N GLU A 391 15.92 9.12 0.15
CA GLU A 391 15.37 10.31 0.81
C GLU A 391 15.82 10.38 2.27
N ASP A 392 16.07 11.59 2.76
CA ASP A 392 16.60 11.87 4.09
C ASP A 392 15.74 12.91 4.81
N PHE A 393 15.05 12.49 5.87
CA PHE A 393 14.13 13.34 6.63
C PHE A 393 14.77 14.02 7.84
N ARG A 394 16.10 13.95 8.02
CA ARG A 394 16.78 14.58 9.18
C ARG A 394 16.53 16.08 9.28
N GLN A 395 16.42 16.78 8.15
CA GLN A 395 16.19 18.23 8.12
C GLN A 395 14.75 18.63 8.45
N VAL A 396 13.83 17.68 8.43
CA VAL A 396 12.39 17.90 8.55
C VAL A 396 11.90 17.69 10.00
N ARG A 397 12.72 17.08 10.88
CA ARG A 397 12.30 16.65 12.22
C ARG A 397 13.23 17.15 13.32
N ASP A 398 12.75 18.08 14.14
CA ASP A 398 13.23 18.34 15.52
C ASP A 398 12.72 17.28 16.52
N ILE A 399 12.55 16.03 16.06
CA ILE A 399 11.89 14.96 16.83
C ILE A 399 12.95 14.01 17.39
N LYS A 400 13.35 14.23 18.64
CA LYS A 400 14.03 13.19 19.45
C LYS A 400 13.04 12.07 19.72
N CYS A 401 13.13 10.91 19.06
CA CYS A 401 12.31 9.74 19.42
C CYS A 401 13.00 8.41 19.10
N ASP A 402 13.25 7.61 20.14
CA ASP A 402 13.68 6.20 20.07
C ASP A 402 12.61 5.25 19.48
N TRP A 403 11.42 5.77 19.13
CA TRP A 403 10.26 5.02 18.62
C TRP A 403 10.25 4.76 17.09
N LEU A 404 11.24 5.25 16.34
CA LEU A 404 11.29 5.20 14.86
C LEU A 404 11.30 3.78 14.25
N ILE A 405 11.71 2.74 14.99
CA ILE A 405 11.68 1.35 14.51
C ILE A 405 10.24 0.95 14.12
N CYS A 406 9.25 1.42 14.87
CA CYS A 406 7.84 1.07 14.64
C CYS A 406 7.21 1.79 13.45
N ASP A 407 7.78 2.92 13.02
CA ASP A 407 7.20 3.74 11.95
C ASP A 407 7.46 3.14 10.57
N TRP A 408 8.67 2.61 10.32
CA TRP A 408 9.00 1.97 9.04
C TRP A 408 8.17 0.70 8.79
N LEU A 409 7.78 -0.02 9.84
CA LEU A 409 6.91 -1.20 9.74
C LEU A 409 5.50 -0.85 9.24
N ARG A 410 5.08 0.41 9.40
CA ARG A 410 3.75 0.91 9.01
C ARG A 410 3.75 1.63 7.66
N VAL A 411 4.92 1.79 7.03
CA VAL A 411 5.01 2.28 5.66
C VAL A 411 4.44 1.23 4.71
N ARG A 412 3.67 1.68 3.72
CA ARG A 412 3.15 0.85 2.62
C ARG A 412 3.56 1.44 1.28
N LEU A 413 3.90 0.58 0.34
CA LEU A 413 4.09 0.99 -1.06
C LEU A 413 2.71 1.02 -1.75
N LEU A 414 2.30 2.20 -2.18
CA LEU A 414 1.05 2.44 -2.88
C LEU A 414 1.33 2.61 -4.38
N LEU A 415 0.87 1.65 -5.18
CA LEU A 415 0.75 1.79 -6.63
C LEU A 415 -0.52 2.57 -6.96
N ILE A 416 -0.40 3.64 -7.74
CA ILE A 416 -1.51 4.49 -8.11
C ILE A 416 -2.03 4.05 -9.47
N PRO A 417 -3.30 3.66 -9.61
CA PRO A 417 -3.83 3.14 -10.87
C PRO A 417 -3.86 4.22 -11.96
N PRO A 418 -3.86 3.83 -13.25
CA PRO A 418 -3.83 4.77 -14.37
C PRO A 418 -5.09 5.64 -14.44
N TRP A 419 -6.15 5.15 -13.81
CA TRP A 419 -7.37 5.88 -13.58
C TRP A 419 -7.85 5.60 -12.15
N PRO A 420 -8.40 6.59 -11.43
CA PRO A 420 -8.85 6.38 -10.06
C PRO A 420 -10.02 5.39 -10.05
N ILE A 421 -9.94 4.42 -9.14
CA ILE A 421 -10.96 3.39 -9.05
C ILE A 421 -12.28 3.98 -8.56
N SER A 422 -13.33 3.74 -9.33
CA SER A 422 -14.68 4.11 -8.94
C SER A 422 -15.12 3.23 -7.77
N LEU A 423 -15.51 3.88 -6.67
CA LEU A 423 -16.09 3.19 -5.52
C LEU A 423 -17.60 3.06 -5.74
N SER A 424 -18.04 1.85 -6.08
CA SER A 424 -19.46 1.49 -6.16
C SER A 424 -20.11 1.62 -4.78
N ARG A 425 -21.38 2.06 -4.70
CA ARG A 425 -22.12 1.95 -3.44
C ARG A 425 -22.18 0.48 -3.02
N PRO A 426 -21.90 0.14 -1.76
CA PRO A 426 -21.87 -1.25 -1.34
C PRO A 426 -23.27 -1.88 -1.47
N ILE A 427 -23.33 -3.10 -1.98
CA ILE A 427 -24.60 -3.82 -2.21
C ILE A 427 -25.40 -3.96 -0.90
N PHE A 428 -24.72 -4.14 0.23
CA PHE A 428 -25.34 -4.24 1.55
C PHE A 428 -25.94 -2.94 2.08
N GLU A 429 -25.53 -1.77 1.58
CA GLU A 429 -26.21 -0.50 1.92
C GLU A 429 -27.54 -0.37 1.18
N LEU A 430 -27.65 -0.96 -0.02
CA LEU A 430 -28.86 -0.93 -0.83
C LEU A 430 -29.97 -1.86 -0.27
N GLN A 431 -29.58 -2.97 0.37
CA GLN A 431 -30.51 -3.93 0.98
C GLN A 431 -31.16 -3.45 2.28
N LYS A 432 -30.65 -2.38 2.91
CA LYS A 432 -31.28 -1.77 4.11
C LYS A 432 -32.40 -0.78 3.78
N ILE A 433 -32.65 -0.52 2.50
CA ILE A 433 -33.65 0.45 2.01
C ILE A 433 -34.88 -0.26 1.40
N SER A 434 -34.86 -1.59 1.30
CA SER A 434 -36.00 -2.45 0.95
C SER A 434 -36.59 -3.11 2.19
#